data_AF-A0A836Q2N9-F1
#
_entry.id   AF-A0A836Q2N9-F1
#
_cell.length_a   1.000
_cell.length_b   1.000
_cell.length_c   1.000
_cell.angle_alpha   90.00
_cell.angle_beta   90.00
_cell.angle_gamma   90.00
#
_symmetry.space_group_name_H-M   'P 1'
#
loop_
_entity.id
_entity.type
_entity.pdbx_description
1 polymer ?
#
loop_
_entity_poly.entity_id
_entity_poly.type
_entity_poly.pdbx_seq_one_letter_code
_entity_poly.pdbx_strand_id
1 'polypeptide(L)'
;MGLDFEQYSLNYRLGALSDQKFKRTRYFLGQEAAAAGSMTAAIIGTDQTYKALHRPQEVSINALRNLQTIGEVTSIIGACSSGVELTANGWHLLKDRIKHRDPKSATKYLTEVLRQIDKILAERDALLASNTELSENQPRWAQYQAETELLKIMRDVIVTEHIRFEATKVGFRTQENIFYALNIGSSIVSALQYRYGYKAVRTPKFGGSSAVFSTLSAGQVMLNPVVAAAGSRYAKRKTMKLMDREFGVLQKRPSVDELKAAVVELQNASAATRNDASCQATSVAILEAYGVVNEIFPRELISEMALLHQLEQVAVQNVITSQPIGGLALASGVHSLLAYYRYADKPRKAGYQNHASSITGLCGASLATGLTGVGYVADLWYTHVLRSKGQLPEQLMEQRVIASKAVADRIKKLMEELPPEQQE
;
A
#
# COMPACT_ATOMS: atom_id res chain seq x y z
N MET A 1 -18.49 14.01 -19.69
CA MET A 1 -17.50 13.01 -20.14
C MET A 1 -16.20 13.02 -19.32
N GLY A 2 -15.44 14.14 -19.26
CA GLY A 2 -14.24 14.22 -18.39
C GLY A 2 -14.54 14.05 -16.90
N LEU A 3 -15.66 14.59 -16.42
CA LEU A 3 -16.14 14.41 -15.04
C LEU A 3 -16.60 12.97 -14.75
N ASP A 4 -17.17 12.28 -15.74
CA ASP A 4 -17.59 10.88 -15.58
C ASP A 4 -16.37 9.95 -15.41
N PHE A 5 -15.29 10.23 -16.15
CA PHE A 5 -14.00 9.57 -16.02
C PHE A 5 -13.40 9.74 -14.62
N GLU A 6 -13.40 10.98 -14.12
CA GLU A 6 -12.93 11.32 -12.79
C GLU A 6 -13.77 10.63 -11.71
N GLN A 7 -15.10 10.69 -11.80
CA GLN A 7 -16.01 10.05 -10.85
C GLN A 7 -15.84 8.53 -10.84
N TYR A 8 -15.69 7.88 -11.99
CA TYR A 8 -15.41 6.45 -12.06
C TYR A 8 -14.08 6.13 -11.36
N SER A 9 -13.01 6.88 -11.67
CA SER A 9 -11.70 6.72 -11.06
C SER A 9 -11.76 6.88 -9.53
N LEU A 10 -12.42 7.94 -9.02
CA LEU A 10 -12.53 8.18 -7.58
C LEU A 10 -13.33 7.09 -6.87
N ASN A 11 -14.48 6.69 -7.42
CA ASN A 11 -15.28 5.61 -6.86
C ASN A 11 -14.55 4.26 -6.86
N TYR A 12 -13.74 4.02 -7.90
CA TYR A 12 -12.86 2.85 -7.98
C TYR A 12 -11.81 2.86 -6.86
N ARG A 13 -11.20 4.02 -6.57
CA ARG A 13 -10.22 4.19 -5.48
C ARG A 13 -10.85 4.08 -4.10
N LEU A 14 -11.99 4.73 -3.86
CA LEU A 14 -12.76 4.64 -2.62
C LEU A 14 -13.12 3.19 -2.28
N GLY A 15 -13.55 2.42 -3.27
CA GLY A 15 -13.83 1.00 -3.11
C GLY A 15 -12.60 0.16 -2.72
N ALA A 16 -11.40 0.60 -3.10
CA ALA A 16 -10.16 -0.07 -2.71
C ALA A 16 -9.75 0.26 -1.26
N LEU A 17 -10.15 1.43 -0.73
CA LEU A 17 -9.85 1.86 0.64
C LEU A 17 -10.78 1.24 1.68
N SER A 18 -12.07 1.12 1.36
CA SER A 18 -13.09 0.63 2.30
C SER A 18 -12.81 -0.77 2.86
N ASP A 19 -12.13 -1.61 2.09
CA ASP A 19 -11.89 -3.02 2.41
C ASP A 19 -10.77 -3.24 3.46
N GLN A 20 -10.04 -2.20 3.89
CA GLN A 20 -8.86 -2.35 4.75
C GLN A 20 -9.13 -2.24 6.27
N LYS A 21 -10.30 -1.74 6.70
CA LYS A 21 -10.53 -1.32 8.10
C LYS A 21 -10.34 -2.45 9.13
N PHE A 22 -10.90 -3.63 8.87
CA PHE A 22 -10.81 -4.77 9.79
C PHE A 22 -9.58 -5.65 9.56
N LYS A 23 -9.00 -5.59 8.36
CA LYS A 23 -7.82 -6.34 7.95
C LYS A 23 -6.67 -6.10 8.92
N ARG A 24 -6.41 -4.82 9.21
CA ARG A 24 -5.31 -4.38 10.05
C ARG A 24 -5.41 -4.91 11.48
N THR A 25 -6.56 -4.75 12.11
CA THR A 25 -6.78 -5.18 13.49
C THR A 25 -6.70 -6.71 13.61
N ARG A 26 -7.31 -7.45 12.68
CA ARG A 26 -7.25 -8.91 12.68
C ARG A 26 -5.81 -9.42 12.53
N TYR A 27 -5.06 -8.88 11.57
CA TYR A 27 -3.66 -9.23 11.38
C TYR A 27 -2.82 -8.90 12.61
N PHE A 28 -2.96 -7.68 13.16
CA PHE A 28 -2.27 -7.25 14.38
C PHE A 28 -2.52 -8.20 15.55
N LEU A 29 -3.78 -8.51 15.86
CA LEU A 29 -4.12 -9.39 16.98
C LEU A 29 -3.50 -10.79 16.83
N GLY A 30 -3.49 -11.33 15.61
CA GLY A 30 -2.87 -12.62 15.33
C GLY A 30 -1.35 -12.60 15.52
N GLN A 31 -0.67 -11.56 15.01
CA GLN A 31 0.78 -11.42 15.17
C GLN A 31 1.18 -11.11 16.62
N GLU A 32 0.42 -10.28 17.32
CA GLU A 32 0.67 -9.95 18.73
C GLU A 32 0.49 -11.18 19.63
N ALA A 33 -0.56 -11.98 19.39
CA ALA A 33 -0.74 -13.24 20.11
C ALA A 33 0.42 -14.23 19.87
N ALA A 34 0.90 -14.31 18.62
CA ALA A 34 2.06 -15.14 18.28
C ALA A 34 3.35 -14.62 18.94
N ALA A 35 3.57 -13.31 18.94
CA ALA A 35 4.75 -12.67 19.55
C ALA A 35 4.75 -12.84 21.08
N ALA A 36 3.62 -12.58 21.75
CA ALA A 36 3.46 -12.75 23.19
C ALA A 36 3.69 -14.21 23.63
N GLY A 37 3.17 -15.17 22.86
CA GLY A 37 3.41 -16.58 23.13
C GLY A 37 4.86 -17.00 22.88
N SER A 38 5.51 -16.47 21.84
CA SER A 38 6.95 -16.68 21.59
C SER A 38 7.81 -16.11 22.71
N MET A 39 7.47 -14.91 23.21
CA MET A 39 8.10 -14.30 24.38
C MET A 39 7.92 -15.16 25.63
N THR A 40 6.73 -15.72 25.84
CA THR A 40 6.47 -16.65 26.96
C THR A 40 7.37 -17.89 26.88
N ALA A 41 7.50 -18.50 25.70
CA ALA A 41 8.41 -19.61 25.47
C ALA A 41 9.88 -19.22 25.74
N ALA A 42 10.30 -18.02 25.32
CA ALA A 42 11.66 -17.51 25.55
C ALA A 42 11.97 -17.22 27.03
N ILE A 43 10.99 -16.72 27.80
CA ILE A 43 11.11 -16.53 29.25
C ILE A 43 11.36 -17.88 29.93
N ILE A 44 10.53 -18.88 29.63
CA ILE A 44 10.69 -20.24 30.18
C ILE A 44 12.05 -20.81 29.74
N GLY A 45 12.44 -20.65 28.48
CA GLY A 45 13.73 -21.12 27.97
C GLY A 45 14.92 -20.47 28.69
N THR A 46 14.86 -19.18 28.96
CA THR A 46 15.91 -18.44 29.69
C THR A 46 16.02 -18.92 31.14
N ASP A 47 14.90 -19.09 31.85
CA ASP A 47 14.88 -19.65 33.20
C ASP A 47 15.47 -21.08 33.24
N GLN A 48 15.04 -21.94 32.33
CA GLN A 48 15.49 -23.33 32.31
C GLN A 48 16.96 -23.48 31.89
N THR A 49 17.45 -22.67 30.95
CA THR A 49 18.88 -22.67 30.59
C THR A 49 19.77 -22.06 31.68
N TYR A 50 19.27 -21.07 32.41
CA TYR A 50 19.95 -20.55 33.60
C TYR A 50 20.07 -21.63 34.69
N LYS A 51 18.97 -22.34 34.97
CA LYS A 51 19.00 -23.50 35.89
C LYS A 51 19.96 -24.57 35.41
N ALA A 52 19.97 -24.89 34.12
CA ALA A 52 20.91 -25.87 33.56
C ALA A 52 22.40 -25.48 33.76
N LEU A 53 22.71 -24.19 33.84
CA LEU A 53 24.07 -23.69 34.11
C LEU A 53 24.47 -23.78 35.58
N HIS A 54 23.56 -23.42 36.49
CA HIS A 54 23.90 -23.22 37.90
C HIS A 54 23.38 -24.33 38.82
N ARG A 55 22.22 -24.90 38.50
CA ARG A 55 21.49 -25.89 39.31
C ARG A 55 20.81 -26.94 38.41
N PRO A 56 21.59 -27.83 37.74
CA PRO A 56 21.06 -28.74 36.72
C PRO A 56 19.91 -29.64 37.21
N GLN A 57 19.91 -29.99 38.50
CA GLN A 57 18.87 -30.78 39.16
C GLN A 57 17.50 -30.08 39.25
N GLU A 58 17.45 -28.75 39.11
CA GLU A 58 16.21 -27.96 39.14
C GLU A 58 15.57 -27.81 37.74
N VAL A 59 16.21 -28.34 36.69
CA VAL A 59 15.68 -28.26 35.32
C VAL A 59 14.43 -29.13 35.20
N SER A 60 13.33 -28.52 34.78
CA SER A 60 12.05 -29.19 34.62
C SER A 60 11.86 -29.65 33.17
N ILE A 61 11.83 -30.98 32.98
CA ILE A 61 11.51 -31.61 31.70
C ILE A 61 10.14 -31.14 31.19
N ASN A 62 9.16 -30.97 32.08
CA ASN A 62 7.83 -30.51 31.70
C ASN A 62 7.85 -29.04 31.25
N ALA A 63 8.62 -28.18 31.91
CA ALA A 63 8.79 -26.79 31.46
C ALA A 63 9.47 -26.73 30.08
N LEU A 64 10.50 -27.55 29.85
CA LEU A 64 11.16 -27.68 28.55
C LEU A 64 10.23 -28.22 27.46
N ARG A 65 9.30 -29.12 27.77
CA ARG A 65 8.30 -29.58 26.79
C ARG A 65 7.23 -28.52 26.54
N ASN A 66 6.76 -27.87 27.59
CA ASN A 66 5.71 -26.85 27.50
C ASN A 66 6.18 -25.64 26.70
N LEU A 67 7.41 -25.16 26.88
CA LEU A 67 7.93 -24.05 26.07
C LEU A 67 7.97 -24.41 24.57
N GLN A 68 8.30 -25.66 24.24
CA GLN A 68 8.33 -26.12 22.85
C GLN A 68 6.91 -26.23 22.29
N THR A 69 5.96 -26.76 23.06
CA THR A 69 4.55 -26.78 22.67
C THR A 69 3.99 -25.37 22.44
N ILE A 70 4.27 -24.43 23.36
CA ILE A 70 3.83 -23.03 23.24
C ILE A 70 4.44 -22.41 21.97
N GLY A 71 5.74 -22.58 21.75
CA GLY A 71 6.42 -22.09 20.55
C GLY A 71 5.85 -22.67 19.25
N GLU A 72 5.56 -23.98 19.22
CA GLU A 72 4.96 -24.64 18.06
C GLU A 72 3.56 -24.07 17.76
N VAL A 73 2.68 -24.00 18.77
CA VAL A 73 1.32 -23.47 18.64
C VAL A 73 1.33 -22.00 18.20
N THR A 74 2.20 -21.19 18.78
CA THR A 74 2.26 -19.75 18.48
C THR A 74 2.82 -19.48 17.09
N SER A 75 3.79 -20.28 16.65
CA SER A 75 4.26 -20.27 15.25
C SER A 75 3.12 -20.64 14.28
N ILE A 76 2.31 -21.64 14.62
CA ILE A 76 1.12 -22.00 13.81
C ILE A 76 0.11 -20.84 13.79
N ILE A 77 -0.16 -20.18 14.91
CA ILE A 77 -1.02 -18.99 14.96
C ILE A 77 -0.49 -17.89 14.03
N GLY A 78 0.82 -17.63 14.04
CA GLY A 78 1.47 -16.67 13.13
C GLY A 78 1.29 -17.03 11.66
N ALA A 79 1.43 -18.31 11.32
CA ALA A 79 1.18 -18.83 9.96
C ALA A 79 -0.29 -18.66 9.57
N CYS A 80 -1.22 -19.03 10.44
CA CYS A 80 -2.66 -18.91 10.21
C CYS A 80 -3.09 -17.46 10.03
N SER A 81 -2.59 -16.53 10.85
CA SER A 81 -2.84 -15.09 10.72
C SER A 81 -2.45 -14.58 9.33
N SER A 82 -1.24 -14.93 8.86
CA SER A 82 -0.78 -14.57 7.51
C SER A 82 -1.59 -15.27 6.41
N GLY A 83 -1.97 -16.53 6.61
CA GLY A 83 -2.79 -17.30 5.67
C GLY A 83 -4.20 -16.75 5.51
N VAL A 84 -4.82 -16.27 6.58
CA VAL A 84 -6.11 -15.59 6.54
C VAL A 84 -6.02 -14.32 5.70
N GLU A 85 -4.98 -13.50 5.88
CA GLU A 85 -4.82 -12.27 5.09
C GLU A 85 -4.49 -12.55 3.62
N LEU A 86 -3.66 -13.55 3.35
CA LEU A 86 -3.36 -13.96 1.97
C LEU A 86 -4.62 -14.47 1.26
N THR A 87 -5.43 -15.27 1.94
CA THR A 87 -6.70 -15.79 1.41
C THR A 87 -7.72 -14.66 1.23
N ALA A 88 -7.81 -13.73 2.18
CA ALA A 88 -8.65 -12.55 2.07
C ALA A 88 -8.26 -11.71 0.85
N ASN A 89 -6.97 -11.43 0.65
CA ASN A 89 -6.46 -10.73 -0.53
C ASN A 89 -6.87 -11.43 -1.84
N GLY A 90 -6.78 -12.77 -1.89
CA GLY A 90 -7.25 -13.57 -3.03
C GLY A 90 -8.77 -13.48 -3.26
N TRP A 91 -9.55 -13.52 -2.17
CA TRP A 91 -11.00 -13.37 -2.22
C TRP A 91 -11.43 -11.99 -2.72
N HIS A 92 -10.79 -10.92 -2.25
CA HIS A 92 -11.05 -9.56 -2.73
C HIS A 92 -10.73 -9.42 -4.22
N LEU A 93 -9.61 -10.01 -4.69
CA LEU A 93 -9.29 -10.01 -6.11
C LEU A 93 -10.37 -10.71 -6.96
N LEU A 94 -10.90 -11.84 -6.48
CA LEU A 94 -11.99 -12.56 -7.15
C LEU A 94 -13.28 -11.73 -7.17
N LYS A 95 -13.64 -11.12 -6.04
CA LYS A 95 -14.81 -10.23 -5.92
C LYS A 95 -14.69 -9.01 -6.83
N ASP A 96 -13.51 -8.39 -6.90
CA ASP A 96 -13.21 -7.27 -7.80
C ASP A 96 -13.43 -7.70 -9.26
N ARG A 97 -12.96 -8.90 -9.63
CA ARG A 97 -13.15 -9.45 -10.98
C ARG A 97 -14.62 -9.70 -11.34
N ILE A 98 -15.40 -10.26 -10.41
CA ILE A 98 -16.84 -10.49 -10.58
C ILE A 98 -17.58 -9.16 -10.77
N LYS A 99 -17.16 -8.11 -10.06
CA LYS A 99 -17.77 -6.77 -10.14
C LYS A 99 -17.20 -5.91 -11.26
N HIS A 100 -16.32 -6.43 -12.11
CA HIS A 100 -15.59 -5.66 -13.14
C HIS A 100 -14.84 -4.44 -12.56
N ARG A 101 -14.36 -4.57 -11.32
CA ARG A 101 -13.48 -3.61 -10.63
C ARG A 101 -12.05 -4.12 -10.55
N ASP A 102 -11.71 -5.14 -11.34
CA ASP A 102 -10.32 -5.54 -11.49
C ASP A 102 -9.54 -4.55 -12.38
N PRO A 103 -8.20 -4.49 -12.27
CA PRO A 103 -7.40 -3.55 -13.04
C PRO A 103 -7.62 -3.64 -14.56
N LYS A 104 -7.82 -4.85 -15.10
CA LYS A 104 -8.02 -5.03 -16.55
C LYS A 104 -9.35 -4.45 -17.01
N SER A 105 -10.42 -4.69 -16.25
CA SER A 105 -11.73 -4.09 -16.52
C SER A 105 -11.68 -2.56 -16.41
N ALA A 106 -11.02 -2.02 -15.38
CA ALA A 106 -10.85 -0.58 -15.21
C ALA A 106 -10.06 0.02 -16.38
N THR A 107 -8.91 -0.53 -16.73
CA THR A 107 -8.10 -0.05 -17.85
C THR A 107 -8.88 -0.10 -19.17
N LYS A 108 -9.59 -1.19 -19.45
CA LYS A 108 -10.42 -1.29 -20.67
C LYS A 108 -11.48 -0.17 -20.74
N TYR A 109 -12.17 0.08 -19.63
CA TYR A 109 -13.16 1.15 -19.56
C TYR A 109 -12.51 2.51 -19.81
N LEU A 110 -11.38 2.79 -19.15
CA LEU A 110 -10.68 4.06 -19.28
C LEU A 110 -10.11 4.27 -20.68
N THR A 111 -9.57 3.24 -21.33
CA THR A 111 -9.12 3.32 -22.73
C THR A 111 -10.27 3.70 -23.67
N GLU A 112 -11.47 3.14 -23.47
CA GLU A 112 -12.62 3.50 -24.30
C GLU A 112 -13.09 4.94 -24.05
N VAL A 113 -13.12 5.38 -22.79
CA VAL A 113 -13.46 6.77 -22.45
C VAL A 113 -12.44 7.75 -23.02
N LEU A 114 -11.14 7.44 -22.95
CA LEU A 114 -10.08 8.26 -23.52
C LEU A 114 -10.22 8.37 -25.04
N ARG A 115 -10.54 7.27 -25.72
CA ARG A 115 -10.80 7.29 -27.16
C ARG A 115 -11.97 8.22 -27.53
N GLN A 116 -13.00 8.28 -26.70
CA GLN A 116 -14.13 9.20 -26.89
C GLN A 116 -13.72 10.65 -26.62
N ILE A 117 -12.94 10.91 -25.57
CA ILE A 117 -12.39 12.24 -25.27
C ILE A 117 -11.51 12.72 -26.43
N ASP A 118 -10.60 11.88 -26.93
CA ASP A 118 -9.71 12.21 -28.05
C ASP A 118 -10.49 12.50 -29.33
N LYS A 119 -11.57 11.75 -29.58
CA LYS A 119 -12.48 12.01 -30.69
C LYS A 119 -13.15 13.39 -30.56
N ILE A 120 -13.69 13.73 -29.39
CA ILE A 120 -14.35 15.02 -29.16
C ILE A 120 -13.34 16.18 -29.26
N LEU A 121 -12.12 16.01 -28.74
CA LEU A 121 -11.06 17.01 -28.86
C LEU A 121 -10.66 17.23 -30.32
N ALA A 122 -10.57 16.16 -31.11
CA ALA A 122 -10.28 16.26 -32.55
C ALA A 122 -11.43 16.92 -33.33
N GLU A 123 -12.69 16.62 -33.00
CA GLU A 123 -13.86 17.28 -33.58
C GLU A 123 -13.87 18.78 -33.25
N ARG A 124 -13.53 19.14 -32.00
CA ARG A 124 -13.38 20.54 -31.58
C ARG A 124 -12.26 21.25 -32.34
N ASP A 125 -11.08 20.64 -32.46
CA ASP A 125 -9.96 21.21 -33.23
C ASP A 125 -10.33 21.39 -34.72
N ALA A 126 -11.06 20.44 -35.31
CA ALA A 126 -11.55 20.54 -36.68
C ALA A 126 -12.59 21.66 -36.85
N LEU A 127 -13.53 21.81 -35.91
CA LEU A 127 -14.53 22.88 -35.93
C LEU A 127 -13.85 24.25 -35.84
N LEU A 128 -12.90 24.42 -34.92
CA LEU A 128 -12.13 25.66 -34.79
C LEU A 128 -11.34 26.00 -36.06
N ALA A 129 -10.78 25.01 -36.74
CA ALA A 129 -10.04 25.21 -38.00
C ALA A 129 -10.96 25.52 -39.19
N SER A 130 -12.17 24.95 -39.22
CA SER A 130 -13.13 25.12 -40.31
C SER A 130 -14.01 26.37 -40.21
N ASN A 131 -14.07 27.00 -39.03
CA ASN A 131 -14.97 28.11 -38.80
C ASN A 131 -14.40 29.42 -39.35
N THR A 132 -14.88 29.82 -40.54
CA THR A 132 -14.43 31.03 -41.23
C THR A 132 -14.76 32.34 -40.50
N GLU A 133 -15.73 32.33 -39.58
CA GLU A 133 -16.11 33.50 -38.79
C GLU A 133 -15.19 33.72 -37.58
N LEU A 134 -14.52 32.66 -37.12
CA LEU A 134 -13.55 32.63 -36.02
C LEU A 134 -12.13 32.59 -36.59
N SER A 135 -11.59 33.75 -36.98
CA SER A 135 -10.20 33.83 -37.43
C SER A 135 -9.21 33.78 -36.26
N GLU A 136 -7.97 33.32 -36.51
CA GLU A 136 -6.88 33.27 -35.51
C GLU A 136 -6.63 34.61 -34.78
N ASN A 137 -6.98 35.73 -35.42
CA ASN A 137 -6.81 37.07 -34.86
C ASN A 137 -7.92 37.46 -33.88
N GLN A 138 -8.99 36.67 -33.76
CA GLN A 138 -10.08 36.96 -32.83
C GLN A 138 -9.74 36.47 -31.41
N PRO A 139 -10.00 37.28 -30.37
CA PRO A 139 -9.81 36.88 -28.97
C PRO A 139 -10.53 35.58 -28.59
N ARG A 140 -11.69 35.31 -29.20
CA ARG A 140 -12.47 34.08 -29.00
C ARG A 140 -11.72 32.83 -29.48
N TRP A 141 -10.98 32.92 -30.58
CA TRP A 141 -10.18 31.80 -31.09
C TRP A 141 -9.09 31.41 -30.09
N ALA A 142 -8.35 32.39 -29.57
CA ALA A 142 -7.31 32.18 -28.56
C ALA A 142 -7.88 31.57 -27.26
N GLN A 143 -9.08 31.99 -26.85
CA GLN A 143 -9.76 31.40 -25.70
C GLN A 143 -10.09 29.92 -25.93
N TYR A 144 -10.70 29.58 -27.07
CA TYR A 144 -11.05 28.19 -27.36
C TYR A 144 -9.83 27.29 -27.51
N GLN A 145 -8.73 27.81 -28.07
CA GLN A 145 -7.47 27.11 -28.17
C GLN A 145 -6.86 26.85 -26.78
N ALA A 146 -6.80 27.87 -25.92
CA ALA A 146 -6.31 27.72 -24.55
C ALA A 146 -7.15 26.72 -23.75
N GLU A 147 -8.47 26.70 -23.94
CA GLU A 147 -9.35 25.71 -23.33
C GLU A 147 -9.08 24.29 -23.86
N THR A 148 -8.87 24.12 -25.16
CA THR A 148 -8.53 22.81 -25.74
C THR A 148 -7.21 22.28 -25.17
N GLU A 149 -6.19 23.13 -25.05
CA GLU A 149 -4.91 22.73 -24.47
C GLU A 149 -5.03 22.39 -22.97
N LEU A 150 -5.81 23.16 -22.21
CA LEU A 150 -6.13 22.82 -20.82
C LEU A 150 -6.81 21.45 -20.72
N LEU A 151 -7.78 21.15 -21.58
CA LEU A 151 -8.48 19.86 -21.61
C LEU A 151 -7.55 18.69 -21.94
N LYS A 152 -6.64 18.86 -22.91
CA LYS A 152 -5.59 17.87 -23.24
C LYS A 152 -4.68 17.61 -22.04
N ILE A 153 -4.23 18.66 -21.36
CA ILE A 153 -3.40 18.56 -20.16
C ILE A 153 -4.17 17.84 -19.04
N MET A 154 -5.42 18.21 -18.79
CA MET A 154 -6.25 17.56 -17.77
C MET A 154 -6.43 16.06 -18.05
N ARG A 155 -6.76 15.70 -19.30
CA ARG A 155 -6.81 14.29 -19.73
C ARG A 155 -5.52 13.56 -19.35
N ASP A 156 -4.37 14.10 -19.75
CA ASP A 156 -3.06 13.46 -19.54
C ASP A 156 -2.65 13.39 -18.06
N VAL A 157 -3.00 14.40 -17.26
CA VAL A 157 -2.80 14.39 -15.81
C VAL A 157 -3.62 13.27 -15.17
N ILE A 158 -4.91 13.13 -15.49
CA ILE A 158 -5.76 12.10 -14.87
C ILE A 158 -5.33 10.70 -15.33
N VAL A 159 -4.91 10.51 -16.59
CA VAL A 159 -4.32 9.24 -17.04
C VAL A 159 -3.04 8.93 -16.28
N THR A 160 -2.14 9.90 -16.13
CA THR A 160 -0.89 9.73 -15.37
C THR A 160 -1.16 9.35 -13.92
N GLU A 161 -2.15 9.98 -13.31
CA GLU A 161 -2.61 9.71 -11.95
C GLU A 161 -3.14 8.28 -11.82
N HIS A 162 -4.01 7.86 -12.76
CA HIS A 162 -4.52 6.49 -12.79
C HIS A 162 -3.40 5.45 -12.94
N ILE A 163 -2.45 5.66 -13.85
CA ILE A 163 -1.28 4.77 -14.04
C ILE A 163 -0.48 4.65 -12.74
N ARG A 164 -0.19 5.77 -12.08
CA ARG A 164 0.57 5.80 -10.82
C ARG A 164 -0.19 5.10 -9.70
N PHE A 165 -1.50 5.34 -9.60
CA PHE A 165 -2.36 4.71 -8.62
C PHE A 165 -2.37 3.19 -8.79
N GLU A 166 -2.65 2.70 -10.00
CA GLU A 166 -2.68 1.26 -10.28
C GLU A 166 -1.32 0.59 -10.07
N ALA A 167 -0.23 1.20 -10.54
CA ALA A 167 1.10 0.67 -10.32
C ALA A 167 1.44 0.58 -8.82
N THR A 168 1.05 1.57 -8.04
CA THR A 168 1.27 1.59 -6.58
C THR A 168 0.39 0.56 -5.88
N LYS A 169 -0.89 0.46 -6.26
CA LYS A 169 -1.83 -0.53 -5.76
C LYS A 169 -1.35 -1.96 -6.02
N VAL A 170 -0.89 -2.25 -7.25
CA VAL A 170 -0.34 -3.56 -7.62
C VAL A 170 0.99 -3.83 -6.89
N GLY A 171 1.86 -2.84 -6.77
CA GLY A 171 3.09 -2.94 -5.98
C GLY A 171 2.80 -3.31 -4.52
N PHE A 172 1.91 -2.56 -3.87
CA PHE A 172 1.48 -2.79 -2.49
C PHE A 172 0.85 -4.17 -2.29
N ARG A 173 -0.13 -4.57 -3.12
CA ARG A 173 -0.73 -5.91 -3.07
C ARG A 173 0.30 -7.02 -3.26
N THR A 174 1.27 -6.82 -4.17
CA THR A 174 2.37 -7.78 -4.39
C THR A 174 3.26 -7.88 -3.15
N GLN A 175 3.60 -6.74 -2.54
CA GLN A 175 4.37 -6.69 -1.31
C GLN A 175 3.71 -7.48 -0.19
N GLU A 176 2.44 -7.19 0.09
CA GLU A 176 1.68 -7.89 1.13
C GLU A 176 1.59 -9.39 0.86
N ASN A 177 1.27 -9.80 -0.37
CA ASN A 177 1.11 -11.22 -0.71
C ASN A 177 2.44 -11.98 -0.59
N ILE A 178 3.54 -11.40 -1.08
CA ILE A 178 4.88 -12.01 -0.92
C ILE A 178 5.22 -12.07 0.56
N PHE A 179 5.00 -10.98 1.31
CA PHE A 179 5.29 -10.94 2.74
C PHE A 179 4.50 -12.00 3.51
N TYR A 180 3.18 -12.11 3.31
CA TYR A 180 2.36 -13.12 3.97
C TYR A 180 2.77 -14.54 3.58
N ALA A 181 3.03 -14.80 2.29
CA ALA A 181 3.48 -16.12 1.84
C ALA A 181 4.82 -16.52 2.49
N LEU A 182 5.78 -15.59 2.53
CA LEU A 182 7.06 -15.82 3.18
C LEU A 182 6.91 -15.96 4.71
N ASN A 183 6.00 -15.21 5.34
CA ASN A 183 5.75 -15.31 6.78
C ASN A 183 5.08 -16.64 7.16
N ILE A 184 4.21 -17.19 6.31
CA ILE A 184 3.70 -18.56 6.45
C ILE A 184 4.86 -19.55 6.43
N GLY A 185 5.77 -19.40 5.44
CA GLY A 185 6.97 -20.23 5.33
C GLY A 185 7.84 -20.19 6.59
N SER A 186 8.22 -19.00 7.05
CA SER A 186 9.06 -18.84 8.26
C SER A 186 8.38 -19.37 9.52
N SER A 187 7.07 -19.20 9.63
CA SER A 187 6.27 -19.70 10.75
C SER A 187 6.18 -21.23 10.74
N ILE A 188 6.06 -21.87 9.58
CA ILE A 188 6.10 -23.34 9.47
C ILE A 188 7.49 -23.87 9.85
N VAL A 189 8.56 -23.22 9.37
CA VAL A 189 9.94 -23.58 9.72
C VAL A 189 10.16 -23.44 11.23
N SER A 190 9.62 -22.37 11.85
CA SER A 190 9.63 -22.17 13.30
C SER A 190 8.85 -23.25 14.05
N ALA A 191 7.65 -23.62 13.58
CA ALA A 191 6.88 -24.71 14.18
C ALA A 191 7.67 -26.04 14.14
N LEU A 192 8.37 -26.31 13.04
CA LEU A 192 9.28 -27.47 12.95
C LEU A 192 10.46 -27.37 13.92
N GLN A 193 11.09 -26.20 14.06
CA GLN A 193 12.12 -25.98 15.10
C GLN A 193 11.60 -26.43 16.46
N TYR A 194 10.43 -25.96 16.87
CA TYR A 194 9.85 -26.28 18.17
C TYR A 194 9.46 -27.76 18.28
N ARG A 195 8.92 -28.35 17.21
CA ARG A 195 8.61 -29.78 17.14
C ARG A 195 9.85 -30.66 17.33
N TYR A 196 10.97 -30.30 16.71
CA TYR A 196 12.25 -30.99 16.91
C TYR A 196 12.84 -30.71 18.28
N GLY A 197 12.71 -29.50 18.81
CA GLY A 197 13.12 -29.14 20.17
C GLY A 197 12.37 -29.97 21.22
N TYR A 198 11.06 -30.16 21.04
CA TYR A 198 10.24 -31.03 21.88
C TYR A 198 10.77 -32.47 21.90
N LYS A 199 11.13 -33.02 20.73
CA LYS A 199 11.74 -34.35 20.63
C LYS A 199 13.14 -34.37 21.26
N ALA A 200 13.90 -33.29 21.13
CA ALA A 200 15.26 -33.17 21.65
C ALA A 200 15.33 -33.28 23.19
N VAL A 201 14.25 -32.90 23.90
CA VAL A 201 14.16 -33.05 25.37
C VAL A 201 14.36 -34.51 25.81
N ARG A 202 13.89 -35.49 25.03
CA ARG A 202 14.05 -36.92 25.33
C ARG A 202 15.12 -37.59 24.49
N THR A 203 15.36 -37.08 23.29
CA THR A 203 16.24 -37.69 22.32
C THR A 203 17.20 -36.63 21.76
N PRO A 204 18.37 -36.43 22.40
CA PRO A 204 19.27 -35.31 22.11
C PRO A 204 19.70 -35.17 20.64
N LYS A 205 19.66 -36.24 19.86
CA LYS A 205 19.98 -36.22 18.41
C LYS A 205 19.16 -35.21 17.59
N PHE A 206 17.98 -34.79 18.07
CA PHE A 206 17.14 -33.80 17.39
C PHE A 206 17.49 -32.35 17.71
N GLY A 207 18.38 -32.10 18.67
CA GLY A 207 18.78 -30.74 19.05
C GLY A 207 19.42 -29.96 17.90
N GLY A 208 20.27 -30.62 17.11
CA GLY A 208 20.91 -30.02 15.94
C GLY A 208 19.91 -29.59 14.88
N SER A 209 18.92 -30.44 14.57
CA SER A 209 17.85 -30.10 13.62
C SER A 209 17.02 -28.90 14.11
N SER A 210 16.69 -28.85 15.40
CA SER A 210 16.00 -27.70 16.00
C SER A 210 16.81 -26.41 15.82
N ALA A 211 18.12 -26.44 16.11
CA ALA A 211 19.00 -25.29 15.94
C ALA A 211 19.12 -24.82 14.48
N VAL A 212 19.19 -25.76 13.53
CA VAL A 212 19.18 -25.45 12.08
C VAL A 212 17.89 -24.75 11.68
N PHE A 213 16.72 -25.31 12.04
CA PHE A 213 15.44 -24.69 11.71
C PHE A 213 15.27 -23.32 12.38
N SER A 214 15.77 -23.15 13.60
CA SER A 214 15.79 -21.85 14.28
C SER A 214 16.56 -20.80 13.48
N THR A 215 17.77 -21.15 13.04
CA THR A 215 18.63 -20.26 12.24
C THR A 215 17.97 -19.91 10.91
N LEU A 216 17.38 -20.89 10.23
CA LEU A 216 16.69 -20.69 8.95
C LEU A 216 15.46 -19.80 9.09
N SER A 217 14.60 -20.06 10.09
CA SER A 217 13.41 -19.24 10.33
C SER A 217 13.79 -17.79 10.67
N ALA A 218 14.79 -17.60 11.53
CA ALA A 218 15.28 -16.26 11.88
C ALA A 218 15.85 -15.50 10.67
N GLY A 219 16.63 -16.18 9.83
CA GLY A 219 17.13 -15.61 8.58
C GLY A 219 16.00 -15.21 7.63
N GLN A 220 14.93 -16.01 7.55
CA GLN A 220 13.74 -15.66 6.76
C GLN A 220 13.04 -14.43 7.35
N VAL A 221 12.78 -14.36 8.66
CA VAL A 221 12.16 -13.19 9.30
C VAL A 221 12.92 -11.90 8.96
N MET A 222 14.25 -11.94 8.97
CA MET A 222 15.10 -10.81 8.61
C MET A 222 14.99 -10.42 7.12
N LEU A 223 14.91 -11.40 6.22
CA LEU A 223 14.93 -11.18 4.77
C LEU A 223 13.55 -10.94 4.15
N ASN A 224 12.48 -11.41 4.77
CA ASN A 224 11.13 -11.37 4.22
C ASN A 224 10.71 -9.96 3.76
N PRO A 225 10.91 -8.89 4.56
CA PRO A 225 10.53 -7.54 4.13
C PRO A 225 11.37 -7.02 2.96
N VAL A 226 12.64 -7.41 2.87
CA VAL A 226 13.53 -7.05 1.75
C VAL A 226 13.05 -7.68 0.45
N VAL A 227 12.73 -8.98 0.49
CA VAL A 227 12.22 -9.72 -0.67
C VAL A 227 10.85 -9.17 -1.09
N ALA A 228 9.96 -8.91 -0.14
CA ALA A 228 8.65 -8.32 -0.41
C ALA A 228 8.77 -6.92 -1.04
N ALA A 229 9.67 -6.07 -0.53
CA ALA A 229 9.91 -4.74 -1.09
C ALA A 229 10.51 -4.79 -2.50
N ALA A 230 11.42 -5.73 -2.76
CA ALA A 230 11.96 -5.94 -4.10
C ALA A 230 10.87 -6.37 -5.09
N GLY A 231 10.01 -7.32 -4.68
CA GLY A 231 8.85 -7.75 -5.46
C GLY A 231 7.87 -6.60 -5.76
N SER A 232 7.59 -5.76 -4.76
CA SER A 232 6.78 -4.54 -4.89
C SER A 232 7.33 -3.60 -5.96
N ARG A 233 8.62 -3.25 -5.88
CA ARG A 233 9.29 -2.36 -6.85
C ARG A 233 9.28 -2.93 -8.27
N TYR A 234 9.51 -4.24 -8.40
CA TYR A 234 9.43 -4.91 -9.69
C TYR A 234 8.01 -4.86 -10.27
N ALA A 235 7.00 -5.21 -9.48
CA ALA A 235 5.61 -5.18 -9.90
C ALA A 235 5.17 -3.77 -10.29
N LYS A 236 5.48 -2.76 -9.48
CA LYS A 236 5.20 -1.34 -9.76
C LYS A 236 5.79 -0.90 -11.09
N ARG A 237 7.08 -1.16 -11.33
CA ARG A 237 7.76 -0.83 -12.60
C ARG A 237 7.15 -1.56 -13.79
N LYS A 238 6.81 -2.84 -13.63
CA LYS A 238 6.20 -3.65 -14.68
C LYS A 238 4.80 -3.11 -15.03
N THR A 239 3.98 -2.82 -14.03
CA THR A 239 2.63 -2.26 -14.23
C THR A 239 2.69 -0.90 -14.89
N MET A 240 3.57 0.01 -14.45
CA MET A 240 3.74 1.31 -15.12
C MET A 240 4.05 1.13 -16.62
N LYS A 241 5.02 0.27 -16.96
CA LYS A 241 5.39 0.01 -18.36
C LYS A 241 4.25 -0.59 -19.19
N LEU A 242 3.43 -1.45 -18.59
CA LEU A 242 2.28 -2.05 -19.28
C LEU A 242 1.20 -1.00 -19.54
N MET A 243 0.87 -0.19 -18.55
CA MET A 243 -0.15 0.85 -18.70
C MET A 243 0.31 1.98 -19.60
N ASP A 244 1.59 2.38 -19.54
CA ASP A 244 2.20 3.32 -20.49
C ASP A 244 2.09 2.81 -21.95
N ARG A 245 2.08 1.48 -22.15
CA ARG A 245 1.86 0.90 -23.48
C ARG A 245 0.38 0.89 -23.87
N GLU A 246 -0.51 0.59 -22.93
CA GLU A 246 -1.96 0.49 -23.18
C GLU A 246 -2.62 1.83 -23.43
N PHE A 247 -2.21 2.88 -22.72
CA PHE A 247 -2.71 4.24 -22.92
C PHE A 247 -1.99 5.00 -24.05
N GLY A 248 -1.04 4.34 -24.73
CA GLY A 248 -0.07 5.02 -25.57
C GLY A 248 0.97 5.74 -24.71
N VAL A 249 2.22 5.80 -25.19
CA VAL A 249 3.26 6.56 -24.48
C VAL A 249 2.80 8.00 -24.44
N LEU A 250 2.34 8.48 -23.28
CA LEU A 250 2.21 9.91 -23.02
C LEU A 250 3.58 10.51 -23.36
N GLN A 251 3.67 11.20 -24.49
CA GLN A 251 4.94 11.79 -24.97
C GLN A 251 5.56 12.68 -23.89
N LYS A 252 4.70 13.24 -23.04
CA LYS A 252 5.03 13.99 -21.84
C LYS A 252 4.00 13.70 -20.76
N ARG A 253 4.44 13.46 -19.52
CA ARG A 253 3.56 13.40 -18.35
C ARG A 253 3.45 14.81 -17.78
N PRO A 254 2.33 15.53 -17.97
CA PRO A 254 2.25 16.90 -17.54
C PRO A 254 2.39 17.02 -16.02
N SER A 255 3.04 18.09 -15.58
CA SER A 255 3.16 18.41 -14.17
C SER A 255 1.92 19.16 -13.68
N VAL A 256 1.72 19.19 -12.36
CA VAL A 256 0.68 20.03 -11.75
C VAL A 256 0.92 21.52 -12.06
N ASP A 257 2.18 21.92 -12.24
CA ASP A 257 2.52 23.30 -12.58
C ASP A 257 2.16 23.64 -14.03
N GLU A 258 2.25 22.67 -14.95
CA GLU A 258 1.77 22.82 -16.33
C GLU A 258 0.24 22.97 -16.36
N LEU A 259 -0.48 22.22 -15.51
CA LEU A 259 -1.92 22.41 -15.35
C LEU A 259 -2.25 23.82 -14.83
N LYS A 260 -1.54 24.31 -13.82
CA LYS A 260 -1.73 25.67 -13.29
C LYS A 260 -1.43 26.74 -14.35
N ALA A 261 -0.37 26.56 -15.12
CA ALA A 261 -0.01 27.48 -16.19
C ALA A 261 -1.10 27.56 -17.26
N ALA A 262 -1.65 26.42 -17.69
CA ALA A 262 -2.75 26.36 -18.65
C ALA A 262 -4.04 27.01 -18.11
N VAL A 263 -4.33 26.87 -16.81
CA VAL A 263 -5.47 27.58 -16.18
C VAL A 263 -5.27 29.08 -16.22
N VAL A 264 -4.06 29.58 -15.91
CA VAL A 264 -3.73 31.01 -15.99
C VAL A 264 -3.83 31.54 -17.43
N GLU A 265 -3.36 30.75 -18.40
CA GLU A 265 -3.47 31.09 -19.82
C GLU A 265 -4.93 31.22 -20.26
N LEU A 266 -5.78 30.27 -19.86
CA LEU A 266 -7.22 30.34 -20.12
C LEU A 266 -7.88 31.54 -19.43
N GLN A 267 -7.48 31.86 -18.19
CA GLN A 267 -7.97 33.06 -17.47
C GLN A 267 -7.61 34.35 -18.23
N ASN A 268 -6.37 34.45 -18.72
CA ASN A 268 -5.91 35.60 -19.48
C ASN A 268 -6.65 35.72 -20.82
N ALA A 269 -6.83 34.60 -21.55
CA ALA A 269 -7.57 34.57 -22.80
C ALA A 269 -9.05 34.94 -22.59
N SER A 270 -9.67 34.46 -21.51
CA SER A 270 -11.06 34.78 -21.14
C SER A 270 -11.23 36.23 -20.68
N ALA A 271 -10.20 36.85 -20.10
CA ALA A 271 -10.24 38.27 -19.75
C ALA A 271 -10.28 39.16 -21.01
N ALA A 272 -9.68 38.73 -22.12
CA ALA A 272 -9.68 39.44 -23.39
C ALA A 272 -11.05 39.41 -24.10
N THR A 273 -11.91 38.44 -23.79
CA THR A 273 -13.28 38.28 -24.35
C THR A 273 -14.38 38.79 -23.42
N ARG A 274 -14.02 39.37 -22.26
CA ARG A 274 -14.95 39.72 -21.16
C ARG A 274 -16.04 40.74 -21.51
N ASN A 275 -15.89 41.53 -22.58
CA ASN A 275 -16.89 42.52 -23.01
C ASN A 275 -18.02 41.94 -23.87
N ASP A 276 -17.97 40.64 -24.15
CA ASP A 276 -18.93 39.95 -24.98
C ASP A 276 -19.94 39.18 -24.11
N ALA A 277 -21.17 39.68 -24.04
CA ALA A 277 -22.22 39.17 -23.16
C ALA A 277 -22.55 37.69 -23.41
N SER A 278 -22.40 37.22 -24.65
CA SER A 278 -22.60 35.81 -25.02
C SER A 278 -21.48 34.89 -24.52
N CYS A 279 -20.27 35.42 -24.32
CA CYS A 279 -19.11 34.67 -23.82
C CYS A 279 -18.99 34.71 -22.29
N GLN A 280 -19.52 35.72 -21.61
CA GLN A 280 -19.30 35.92 -20.18
C GLN A 280 -19.83 34.76 -19.33
N ALA A 281 -21.03 34.25 -19.59
CA ALA A 281 -21.63 33.17 -18.81
C ALA A 281 -20.85 31.85 -18.96
N THR A 282 -20.49 31.49 -20.20
CA THR A 282 -19.74 30.27 -20.52
C THR A 282 -18.31 30.33 -19.99
N SER A 283 -17.63 31.48 -20.14
CA SER A 283 -16.25 31.67 -19.67
C SER A 283 -16.14 31.65 -18.15
N VAL A 284 -17.08 32.28 -17.44
CA VAL A 284 -17.13 32.26 -15.97
C VAL A 284 -17.41 30.85 -15.46
N ALA A 285 -18.34 30.12 -16.09
CA ALA A 285 -18.64 28.74 -15.75
C ALA A 285 -17.46 27.78 -15.94
N ILE A 286 -16.77 27.91 -17.06
CA ILE A 286 -15.56 27.17 -17.41
C ILE A 286 -14.46 27.47 -16.38
N LEU A 287 -14.23 28.73 -16.05
CA LEU A 287 -13.22 29.13 -15.07
C LEU A 287 -13.55 28.74 -13.63
N GLU A 288 -14.82 28.79 -13.22
CA GLU A 288 -15.27 28.29 -11.92
C GLU A 288 -15.11 26.76 -11.83
N ALA A 289 -15.51 26.04 -12.87
CA ALA A 289 -15.35 24.59 -12.95
C ALA A 289 -13.87 24.17 -12.85
N TYR A 290 -12.97 24.84 -13.58
CA TYR A 290 -11.55 24.53 -13.55
C TYR A 290 -10.83 25.09 -12.31
N GLY A 291 -11.30 26.18 -11.71
CA GLY A 291 -10.77 26.74 -10.47
C GLY A 291 -10.96 25.79 -9.28
N VAL A 292 -12.14 25.19 -9.16
CA VAL A 292 -12.44 24.17 -8.14
C VAL A 292 -11.55 22.94 -8.32
N VAL A 293 -11.36 22.50 -9.57
CA VAL A 293 -10.47 21.38 -9.88
C VAL A 293 -9.01 21.72 -9.55
N ASN A 294 -8.54 22.93 -9.87
CA ASN A 294 -7.16 23.35 -9.65
C ASN A 294 -6.76 23.47 -8.16
N GLU A 295 -7.70 23.78 -7.25
CA GLU A 295 -7.39 23.86 -5.82
C GLU A 295 -7.42 22.50 -5.10
N ILE A 296 -8.36 21.63 -5.47
CA ILE A 296 -8.59 20.35 -4.80
C ILE A 296 -7.60 19.29 -5.30
N PHE A 297 -7.34 19.27 -6.62
CA PHE A 297 -6.57 18.23 -7.29
C PHE A 297 -5.10 18.12 -6.80
N PRO A 298 -4.33 19.21 -6.62
CA PRO A 298 -2.95 19.11 -6.14
C PRO A 298 -2.85 18.64 -4.69
N ARG A 299 -3.77 19.09 -3.83
CA ARG A 299 -3.78 18.72 -2.41
C ARG A 299 -4.04 17.24 -2.23
N GLU A 300 -4.96 16.69 -3.01
CA GLU A 300 -5.30 15.27 -2.99
C GLU A 300 -4.20 14.42 -3.64
N LEU A 301 -3.65 14.81 -4.78
CA LEU A 301 -2.54 14.08 -5.40
C LEU A 301 -1.37 13.94 -4.42
N ILE A 302 -1.05 15.02 -3.69
CA ILE A 302 0.00 15.02 -2.67
C ILE A 302 -0.42 14.17 -1.47
N SER A 303 -1.66 14.26 -0.99
CA SER A 303 -2.11 13.51 0.20
C SER A 303 -2.30 12.01 -0.07
N GLU A 304 -2.81 11.62 -1.25
CA GLU A 304 -2.92 10.23 -1.70
C GLU A 304 -1.54 9.63 -1.90
N MET A 305 -0.62 10.34 -2.60
CA MET A 305 0.74 9.87 -2.76
C MET A 305 1.47 9.80 -1.42
N ALA A 306 1.22 10.74 -0.50
CA ALA A 306 1.79 10.74 0.85
C ALA A 306 1.26 9.58 1.70
N LEU A 307 -0.04 9.28 1.64
CA LEU A 307 -0.62 8.16 2.38
C LEU A 307 -0.23 6.81 1.76
N LEU A 308 -0.19 6.70 0.44
CA LEU A 308 0.36 5.50 -0.22
C LEU A 308 1.84 5.33 0.12
N HIS A 309 2.63 6.42 0.14
CA HIS A 309 4.00 6.40 0.65
C HIS A 309 4.05 6.04 2.13
N GLN A 310 3.06 6.42 2.93
CA GLN A 310 3.02 6.13 4.35
C GLN A 310 2.60 4.69 4.63
N LEU A 311 1.70 4.12 3.84
CA LEU A 311 1.41 2.67 3.84
C LEU A 311 2.66 1.89 3.39
N GLU A 312 3.38 2.40 2.39
CA GLU A 312 4.73 1.94 2.06
C GLU A 312 5.69 2.17 3.26
N GLN A 313 5.59 3.25 4.03
CA GLN A 313 6.42 3.52 5.22
C GLN A 313 6.11 2.60 6.39
N VAL A 314 4.86 2.20 6.65
CA VAL A 314 4.54 1.17 7.66
C VAL A 314 5.19 -0.16 7.26
N ALA A 315 5.22 -0.45 5.95
CA ALA A 315 5.98 -1.59 5.44
C ALA A 315 7.51 -1.39 5.55
N VAL A 316 8.04 -0.17 5.41
CA VAL A 316 9.45 0.18 5.67
C VAL A 316 9.79 0.15 7.16
N GLN A 317 8.88 0.54 8.04
CA GLN A 317 9.04 0.42 9.49
C GLN A 317 9.12 -1.05 9.87
N ASN A 318 8.32 -1.92 9.26
CA ASN A 318 8.50 -3.36 9.36
C ASN A 318 9.85 -3.84 8.80
N VAL A 319 10.40 -3.24 7.74
CA VAL A 319 11.78 -3.54 7.27
C VAL A 319 12.81 -3.14 8.34
N ILE A 320 12.67 -1.99 8.97
CA ILE A 320 13.62 -1.49 9.98
C ILE A 320 13.53 -2.29 11.28
N THR A 321 12.33 -2.69 11.74
CA THR A 321 12.16 -3.43 12.99
C THR A 321 12.37 -4.94 12.83
N SER A 322 12.06 -5.51 11.66
CA SER A 322 12.31 -6.94 11.39
C SER A 322 13.80 -7.30 11.35
N GLN A 323 14.67 -6.36 10.92
CA GLN A 323 16.10 -6.58 10.88
C GLN A 323 16.72 -6.85 12.26
N PRO A 324 16.53 -6.00 13.30
CA PRO A 324 17.03 -6.28 14.64
C PRO A 324 16.33 -7.48 15.28
N ILE A 325 15.01 -7.67 15.07
CA ILE A 325 14.29 -8.85 15.58
C ILE A 325 14.87 -10.14 14.98
N GLY A 326 14.96 -10.20 13.66
CA GLY A 326 15.51 -11.34 12.91
C GLY A 326 17.00 -11.54 13.20
N GLY A 327 17.78 -10.47 13.37
CA GLY A 327 19.19 -10.52 13.74
C GLY A 327 19.42 -11.13 15.13
N LEU A 328 18.61 -10.75 16.12
CA LEU A 328 18.67 -11.34 17.47
C LEU A 328 18.22 -12.81 17.46
N ALA A 329 17.16 -13.13 16.71
CA ALA A 329 16.73 -14.51 16.53
C ALA A 329 17.79 -15.35 15.81
N LEU A 330 18.51 -14.76 14.85
CA LEU A 330 19.57 -15.44 14.09
C LEU A 330 20.78 -15.68 14.99
N ALA A 331 21.17 -14.70 15.80
CA ALA A 331 22.20 -14.87 16.81
C ALA A 331 21.83 -15.99 17.78
N SER A 332 20.57 -16.06 18.21
CA SER A 332 20.06 -17.16 19.03
C SER A 332 20.21 -18.52 18.34
N GLY A 333 19.82 -18.64 17.07
CA GLY A 333 20.02 -19.85 16.27
C GLY A 333 21.49 -20.26 16.14
N VAL A 334 22.38 -19.31 15.87
CA VAL A 334 23.84 -19.55 15.77
C VAL A 334 24.42 -20.04 17.09
N HIS A 335 24.03 -19.44 18.21
CA HIS A 335 24.45 -19.91 19.54
C HIS A 335 23.96 -21.35 19.81
N SER A 336 22.72 -21.67 19.44
CA SER A 336 22.19 -23.04 19.53
C SER A 336 22.98 -24.03 18.65
N LEU A 337 23.35 -23.63 17.42
CA LEU A 337 24.19 -24.45 16.54
C LEU A 337 25.58 -24.69 17.13
N LEU A 338 26.22 -23.65 17.69
CA LEU A 338 27.52 -23.78 18.34
C LEU A 338 27.45 -24.69 19.57
N ALA A 339 26.40 -24.55 20.39
CA ALA A 339 26.18 -25.40 21.55
C ALA A 339 26.09 -26.88 21.14
N TYR A 340 25.35 -27.17 20.07
CA TYR A 340 25.09 -28.52 19.62
C TYR A 340 26.25 -29.16 18.85
N TYR A 341 26.78 -28.50 17.81
CA TYR A 341 27.73 -29.10 16.89
C TYR A 341 29.20 -28.91 17.31
N ARG A 342 29.54 -27.75 17.89
CA ARG A 342 30.94 -27.42 18.23
C ARG A 342 31.31 -27.82 19.64
N TYR A 343 30.36 -27.79 20.57
CA TYR A 343 30.60 -28.00 21.99
C TYR A 343 29.85 -29.21 22.56
N ALA A 344 29.46 -30.17 21.72
CA ALA A 344 28.78 -31.41 22.14
C ALA A 344 29.51 -32.15 23.27
N ASP A 345 30.85 -32.16 23.20
CA ASP A 345 31.76 -32.79 24.16
C ASP A 345 32.08 -31.91 25.38
N LYS A 346 31.65 -30.65 25.38
CA LYS A 346 31.99 -29.63 26.39
C LYS A 346 30.71 -29.08 27.03
N PRO A 347 30.09 -29.81 27.96
CA PRO A 347 28.74 -29.51 28.47
C PRO A 347 28.63 -28.13 29.11
N ARG A 348 29.66 -27.66 29.82
CA ARG A 348 29.69 -26.28 30.36
C ARG A 348 29.65 -25.23 29.25
N LYS A 349 30.47 -25.38 28.21
CA LYS A 349 30.51 -24.44 27.07
C LYS A 349 29.21 -24.48 26.28
N ALA A 350 28.66 -25.67 26.03
CA ALA A 350 27.35 -25.83 25.40
C ALA A 350 26.23 -25.17 26.23
N GLY A 351 26.24 -25.34 27.56
CA GLY A 351 25.31 -24.67 28.47
C GLY A 351 25.39 -23.15 28.36
N TYR A 352 26.59 -22.56 28.33
CA TYR A 352 26.76 -21.11 28.18
C TYR A 352 26.21 -20.61 26.84
N GLN A 353 26.46 -21.34 25.76
CA GLN A 353 25.94 -21.00 24.44
C GLN A 353 24.40 -21.11 24.38
N ASN A 354 23.81 -22.15 24.97
CA ASN A 354 22.35 -22.30 25.05
C ASN A 354 21.70 -21.19 25.89
N HIS A 355 22.35 -20.75 26.97
CA HIS A 355 21.87 -19.63 27.77
C HIS A 355 21.98 -18.30 27.02
N ALA A 356 23.10 -18.04 26.34
CA ALA A 356 23.25 -16.87 25.47
C ALA A 356 22.21 -16.87 24.32
N SER A 357 21.94 -18.04 23.73
CA SER A 357 20.85 -18.23 22.76
C SER A 357 19.49 -17.86 23.36
N SER A 358 19.21 -18.26 24.59
CA SER A 358 17.93 -17.96 25.25
C SER A 358 17.78 -16.47 25.55
N ILE A 359 18.83 -15.81 26.04
CA ILE A 359 18.82 -14.36 26.29
C ILE A 359 18.60 -13.58 25.00
N THR A 360 19.37 -13.87 23.95
CA THR A 360 19.23 -13.19 22.65
C THR A 360 17.85 -13.43 22.03
N GLY A 361 17.33 -14.66 22.13
CA GLY A 361 15.98 -15.00 21.71
C GLY A 361 14.91 -14.25 22.50
N LEU A 362 15.08 -14.11 23.81
CA LEU A 362 14.20 -13.31 24.68
C LEU A 362 14.21 -11.84 24.27
N CYS A 363 15.38 -11.24 24.07
CA CYS A 363 15.47 -9.86 23.58
C CYS A 363 14.76 -9.67 22.23
N GLY A 364 14.97 -10.59 21.29
CA GLY A 364 14.29 -10.56 19.98
C GLY A 364 12.77 -10.66 20.12
N ALA A 365 12.27 -11.59 20.93
CA ALA A 365 10.84 -11.77 21.18
C ALA A 365 10.23 -10.56 21.91
N SER A 366 10.92 -9.97 22.88
CA SER A 366 10.47 -8.76 23.57
C SER A 366 10.40 -7.55 22.65
N LEU A 367 11.38 -7.38 21.75
CA LEU A 367 11.32 -6.34 20.72
C LEU A 367 10.15 -6.58 19.76
N ALA A 368 9.91 -7.82 19.34
CA ALA A 368 8.79 -8.15 18.47
C ALA A 368 7.45 -7.77 19.10
N THR A 369 7.19 -8.18 20.35
CA THR A 369 5.96 -7.84 21.08
C THR A 369 5.84 -6.33 21.29
N GLY A 370 6.88 -5.68 21.84
CA GLY A 370 6.84 -4.26 22.17
C GLY A 370 6.68 -3.35 20.94
N LEU A 371 7.48 -3.58 19.89
CA LEU A 371 7.45 -2.73 18.69
C LEU A 371 6.18 -2.95 17.86
N THR A 372 5.64 -4.17 17.83
CA THR A 372 4.37 -4.45 17.14
C THR A 372 3.22 -3.69 17.81
N GLY A 373 3.13 -3.75 19.14
CA GLY A 373 2.16 -2.98 19.92
C GLY A 373 2.29 -1.47 19.74
N VAL A 374 3.50 -0.93 19.90
CA VAL A 374 3.76 0.52 19.74
C VAL A 374 3.43 0.98 18.32
N GLY A 375 3.82 0.22 17.29
CA GLY A 375 3.54 0.56 15.90
C GLY A 375 2.05 0.58 15.58
N TYR A 376 1.27 -0.34 16.15
CA TYR A 376 -0.18 -0.36 15.99
C TYR A 376 -0.86 0.84 16.66
N VAL A 377 -0.47 1.17 17.89
CA VAL A 377 -1.03 2.34 18.62
C VAL A 377 -0.67 3.65 17.93
N ALA A 378 0.59 3.80 17.49
CA ALA A 378 1.05 5.00 16.79
C ALA A 378 0.24 5.24 15.51
N ASP A 379 -0.11 4.18 14.79
CA ASP A 379 -0.95 4.30 13.62
C ASP A 379 -2.43 4.61 13.94
N LEU A 380 -3.02 3.97 14.96
CA LEU A 380 -4.37 4.31 15.39
C LEU A 380 -4.47 5.78 15.77
N TRP A 381 -3.47 6.28 16.49
CA TRP A 381 -3.34 7.69 16.85
C TRP A 381 -3.25 8.58 15.61
N TYR A 382 -2.36 8.24 14.67
CA TYR A 382 -2.20 9.00 13.43
C TYR A 382 -3.50 9.02 12.60
N THR A 383 -4.15 7.88 12.44
CA THR A 383 -5.44 7.75 11.74
C THR A 383 -6.51 8.59 12.43
N HIS A 384 -6.52 8.63 13.77
CA HIS A 384 -7.42 9.47 14.54
C HIS A 384 -7.15 10.97 14.30
N VAL A 385 -5.88 11.39 14.29
CA VAL A 385 -5.48 12.78 14.00
C VAL A 385 -5.85 13.19 12.57
N LEU A 386 -5.66 12.32 11.58
CA LEU A 386 -6.10 12.61 10.21
C LEU A 386 -7.62 12.71 10.12
N ARG A 387 -8.35 11.82 10.79
CA ARG A 387 -9.82 11.83 10.82
C ARG A 387 -10.37 13.12 11.40
N SER A 388 -9.80 13.59 12.52
CA SER A 388 -10.25 14.82 13.18
C SER A 388 -9.98 16.07 12.34
N LYS A 389 -8.95 16.02 11.47
CA LYS A 389 -8.64 17.09 10.52
C LYS A 389 -9.40 17.00 9.20
N GLY A 390 -10.23 15.97 8.98
CA GLY A 390 -10.88 15.75 7.67
C GLY A 390 -9.88 15.39 6.56
N GLN A 391 -8.69 14.90 6.94
CA GLN A 391 -7.56 14.63 6.05
C GLN A 391 -7.36 13.13 5.80
N LEU A 392 -8.33 12.29 6.17
CA LEU A 392 -8.27 10.90 5.71
C LEU A 392 -8.46 10.87 4.18
N PRO A 393 -7.75 9.99 3.47
CA PRO A 393 -7.90 9.81 2.02
C PRO A 393 -9.35 9.55 1.63
N GLU A 394 -10.07 8.72 2.39
CA GLU A 394 -11.49 8.47 2.16
C GLU A 394 -12.29 9.79 2.19
N GLN A 395 -12.00 10.67 3.16
CA GLN A 395 -12.68 11.97 3.30
C GLN A 395 -12.29 12.93 2.17
N LEU A 396 -11.02 12.95 1.76
CA LEU A 396 -10.54 13.82 0.67
C LEU A 396 -11.11 13.38 -0.69
N MET A 397 -11.13 12.07 -0.96
CA MET A 397 -11.76 11.51 -2.17
C MET A 397 -13.27 11.75 -2.17
N GLU A 398 -13.97 11.57 -1.04
CA GLU A 398 -15.39 11.89 -0.91
C GLU A 398 -15.67 13.38 -1.19
N GLN A 399 -14.83 14.28 -0.65
CA GLN A 399 -14.92 15.72 -0.95
C GLN A 399 -14.77 16.00 -2.44
N ARG A 400 -13.84 15.33 -3.14
CA ARG A 400 -13.67 15.49 -4.59
C ARG A 400 -14.83 14.92 -5.39
N VAL A 401 -15.39 13.78 -5.00
CA VAL A 401 -16.60 13.24 -5.64
C VAL A 401 -17.75 14.24 -5.52
N ILE A 402 -17.94 14.85 -4.34
CA ILE A 402 -18.96 15.88 -4.11
C ILE A 402 -18.68 17.12 -4.96
N ALA A 403 -17.43 17.60 -4.99
CA ALA A 403 -17.04 18.77 -5.77
C ALA A 403 -17.21 18.54 -7.28
N SER A 404 -16.73 17.41 -7.79
CA SER A 404 -16.86 17.00 -9.20
C SER A 404 -18.33 16.90 -9.62
N LYS A 405 -19.19 16.36 -8.75
CA LYS A 405 -20.64 16.33 -8.98
C LYS A 405 -21.27 17.72 -8.97
N ALA A 406 -20.91 18.58 -8.03
CA ALA A 406 -21.41 19.96 -7.97
C ALA A 406 -21.05 20.75 -9.23
N VAL A 407 -19.83 20.54 -9.76
CA VAL A 407 -19.39 21.11 -11.04
C VAL A 407 -20.23 20.56 -12.20
N ALA A 408 -20.45 19.24 -12.26
CA ALA A 408 -21.28 18.63 -13.29
C ALA A 408 -22.72 19.17 -13.29
N ASP A 409 -23.34 19.26 -12.10
CA ASP A 409 -24.69 19.78 -11.93
C ASP A 409 -24.77 21.26 -12.33
N ARG A 410 -23.72 22.05 -12.03
CA ARG A 410 -23.64 23.46 -12.42
C ARG A 410 -23.52 23.63 -13.92
N ILE A 411 -22.64 22.87 -14.58
CA ILE A 411 -22.48 22.88 -16.04
C ILE A 411 -23.82 22.51 -16.70
N LYS A 412 -24.48 21.45 -16.22
CA LYS A 412 -25.78 21.03 -16.73
C LYS A 412 -26.83 22.14 -16.62
N LYS A 413 -26.93 22.78 -15.46
CA LYS A 413 -27.86 23.89 -15.25
C LYS A 413 -27.59 25.07 -16.19
N LEU A 414 -26.32 25.40 -16.41
CA LEU A 414 -25.94 26.47 -17.33
C LEU A 414 -26.27 26.12 -18.79
N MET A 415 -26.11 24.86 -19.19
CA MET A 415 -26.53 24.40 -20.52
C MET A 415 -28.06 24.50 -20.69
N GLU A 416 -28.84 24.19 -19.65
CA GLU A 416 -30.30 24.35 -19.65
C GLU A 416 -30.73 25.83 -19.70
N GLU A 417 -29.90 26.75 -19.20
CA GLU A 417 -30.12 28.21 -19.20
C GLU A 417 -29.72 28.89 -20.54
N LEU A 418 -29.01 28.18 -21.44
CA LEU A 418 -28.66 28.72 -22.77
C LEU A 418 -29.90 28.80 -23.68
N PRO A 419 -30.02 29.81 -24.56
CA PRO A 419 -31.06 29.87 -25.59
C PRO A 419 -31.09 28.59 -26.43
N PRO A 420 -32.26 28.12 -26.92
CA PRO A 420 -32.37 26.88 -27.71
C PRO A 420 -31.43 26.86 -28.93
N GLU A 421 -31.18 28.03 -29.52
CA GLU A 421 -30.28 28.25 -30.66
C GLU A 421 -28.79 28.03 -30.32
N GLN A 422 -28.44 27.93 -29.03
CA GLN A 422 -27.07 27.74 -28.51
C GLN A 422 -26.93 26.41 -27.74
N GLN A 423 -27.96 25.56 -27.73
CA GLN A 423 -27.97 24.26 -27.05
C GLN A 423 -27.51 23.10 -27.96
N GLU A 424 -27.50 23.31 -29.29
CA GLU A 424 -26.88 22.42 -30.29
C GLU A 424 -25.40 22.76 -30.48
#